data_AF-A0A0Q9T8E8-F1
#
_entry.id   AF-A0A0Q9T8E8-F1
#
_cell.length_a   1.000
_cell.length_b   1.000
_cell.length_c   1.000
_cell.angle_alpha   90.00
_cell.angle_beta   90.00
_cell.angle_gamma   90.00
#
_symmetry.space_group_name_H-M   'P 1'
#
loop_
_entity.id
_entity.type
_entity.pdbx_description
1 polymer ?
#
loop_
_entity_poly.entity_id
_entity_poly.type
_entity_poly.pdbx_seq_one_letter_code
_entity_poly.pdbx_strand_id
1 'polypeptide(L)'
;MASSPFYYLGVVPNLLNPIHLVYEWFGVLWLEEDHHFPVIVGYWFSKERSDITQNAILSGFSKWTEISDQQIIMRLYQSIRNKQKKQDWENRTRLSIRTIFKSPWNEVSSGLYIIKSRDIYPLHASAILKKKFFVWLEHTAVCETEEELHEFMNQVKEEHQIELFMKIKH
;
A
#
# COMPACT_ATOMS: atom_id res chain seq x y z
N MET A 1 14.81 36.67 7.83
CA MET A 1 14.07 36.31 6.60
C MET A 1 14.17 34.81 6.48
N ALA A 2 13.05 34.08 6.60
CA ALA A 2 13.07 32.63 6.40
C ALA A 2 13.37 32.37 4.91
N SER A 3 14.42 31.62 4.62
CA SER A 3 14.67 31.11 3.27
C SER A 3 13.44 30.33 2.82
N SER A 4 13.00 30.54 1.57
CA SER A 4 11.97 29.67 1.00
C SER A 4 12.49 28.23 0.98
N PRO A 5 11.69 27.24 1.40
CA PRO A 5 12.12 25.84 1.38
C PRO A 5 12.49 25.42 -0.05
N PHE A 6 13.64 24.75 -0.18
CA PHE A 6 14.10 24.19 -1.45
C PHE A 6 13.50 22.80 -1.63
N TYR A 7 12.69 22.64 -2.68
CA TYR A 7 12.06 21.36 -3.02
C TYR A 7 12.81 20.66 -4.15
N TYR A 8 12.77 19.34 -4.12
CA TYR A 8 13.28 18.46 -5.16
C TYR A 8 12.16 17.55 -5.64
N LEU A 9 12.05 17.40 -6.97
CA LEU A 9 11.10 16.50 -7.60
C LEU A 9 11.86 15.40 -8.33
N GLY A 10 11.57 14.15 -7.99
CA GLY A 10 12.10 12.98 -8.66
C GLY A 10 10.97 12.21 -9.32
N VAL A 11 11.21 11.75 -10.55
CA VAL A 11 10.19 11.04 -11.33
C VAL A 11 10.80 9.81 -12.00
N VAL A 12 10.21 8.64 -11.80
CA VAL A 12 10.66 7.38 -12.41
C VAL A 12 9.48 6.59 -12.96
N PRO A 13 9.64 5.86 -14.08
CA PRO A 13 8.59 5.01 -14.61
C PRO A 13 8.53 3.66 -13.89
N ASN A 14 7.46 2.92 -14.16
CA ASN A 14 7.33 1.49 -13.85
C ASN A 14 7.39 1.14 -12.35
N LEU A 15 6.78 1.95 -11.49
CA LEU A 15 6.58 1.59 -10.08
C LEU A 15 5.13 1.24 -9.80
N LEU A 16 4.93 0.29 -8.90
CA LEU A 16 3.60 -0.20 -8.55
C LEU A 16 2.80 0.86 -7.79
N ASN A 17 1.71 1.30 -8.40
CA ASN A 17 0.65 2.00 -7.69
C ASN A 17 -0.14 0.99 -6.82
N PRO A 18 -0.06 1.07 -5.47
CA PRO A 18 -0.72 0.10 -4.60
C PRO A 18 -2.24 0.15 -4.67
N ILE A 19 -2.84 1.24 -5.13
CA ILE A 19 -4.30 1.43 -5.12
C ILE A 19 -4.92 0.78 -6.36
N HIS A 20 -4.32 1.01 -7.52
CA HIS A 20 -4.82 0.50 -8.79
C HIS A 20 -4.18 -0.84 -9.20
N LEU A 21 -3.12 -1.23 -8.49
CA LEU A 21 -2.34 -2.43 -8.75
C LEU A 21 -1.85 -2.50 -10.20
N VAL A 22 -1.28 -1.39 -10.68
CA VAL A 22 -0.66 -1.24 -12.01
C VAL A 22 0.66 -0.50 -11.89
N TYR A 23 1.57 -0.75 -12.83
CA TYR A 23 2.84 -0.03 -12.91
C TYR A 23 2.65 1.29 -13.66
N GLU A 24 3.01 2.38 -13.00
CA GLU A 24 2.76 3.75 -13.45
C GLU A 24 4.04 4.60 -13.28
N TRP A 25 4.01 5.82 -13.80
CA TRP A 25 5.00 6.83 -13.42
C TRP A 25 4.79 7.18 -11.95
N PHE A 26 5.88 7.19 -11.20
CA PHE A 26 5.93 7.63 -9.83
C PHE A 26 6.69 8.93 -9.73
N GLY A 27 6.07 9.90 -9.06
CA GLY A 27 6.68 11.17 -8.69
C GLY A 27 6.77 11.29 -7.18
N VAL A 28 7.88 11.82 -6.67
CA VAL A 28 8.03 12.18 -5.27
C VAL A 28 8.64 13.55 -5.15
N LEU A 29 8.03 14.37 -4.30
CA LEU A 29 8.49 15.70 -3.93
C LEU A 29 8.97 15.67 -2.49
N TRP A 30 10.20 16.12 -2.27
CA TRP A 30 10.78 16.21 -0.94
C TRP A 30 11.54 17.52 -0.77
N LEU A 31 11.89 17.82 0.48
CA LEU A 31 12.82 18.88 0.83
C LEU A 31 13.96 18.29 1.65
N GLU A 32 15.14 18.90 1.55
CA GLU A 32 16.26 18.62 2.43
C GLU A 32 16.29 19.69 3.52
N GLU A 33 16.22 19.27 4.78
CA GLU A 33 16.55 20.12 5.92
C GLU A 33 18.03 19.90 6.26
N ASP A 34 18.74 20.96 6.66
CA ASP A 34 20.18 20.88 6.98
C ASP A 34 20.46 19.70 7.93
N HIS A 35 21.30 18.76 7.47
CA HIS A 35 21.70 17.54 8.18
C HIS A 35 20.60 16.50 8.49
N HIS A 36 19.45 16.56 7.81
CA HIS A 36 18.33 15.63 8.04
C HIS A 36 18.04 14.72 6.85
N PHE A 37 17.34 13.61 7.15
CA PHE A 37 16.77 12.73 6.12
C PHE A 37 15.75 13.51 5.27
N PRO A 38 15.65 13.20 3.96
CA PRO A 38 14.72 13.88 3.06
C PRO A 38 13.27 13.78 3.58
N VAL A 39 12.61 14.92 3.70
CA VAL A 39 11.22 15.01 4.15
C VAL A 39 10.31 14.98 2.93
N ILE A 40 9.58 13.86 2.75
CA ILE A 40 8.61 13.71 1.67
C ILE A 40 7.40 14.58 1.96
N VAL A 41 7.09 15.51 1.05
CA VAL A 41 5.97 16.44 1.15
C VAL A 41 4.84 16.13 0.16
N GLY A 42 5.10 15.28 -0.83
CA GLY A 42 4.12 14.81 -1.78
C GLY A 42 4.62 13.63 -2.59
N TYR A 43 3.72 12.77 -3.04
CA TYR A 43 4.02 11.74 -4.03
C TYR A 43 2.76 11.43 -4.84
N TRP A 44 2.97 10.99 -6.08
CA TRP A 44 1.88 10.75 -7.03
C TRP A 44 2.22 9.55 -7.93
N PHE A 45 1.17 8.89 -8.39
CA PHE A 45 1.24 7.94 -9.49
C PHE A 45 0.39 8.48 -10.65
N SER A 46 0.90 8.36 -11.88
CA SER A 46 0.11 8.63 -13.07
C SER A 46 0.56 7.79 -14.27
N LYS A 47 -0.33 7.69 -15.27
CA LYS A 47 -0.02 7.04 -16.55
C LYS A 47 0.98 7.83 -17.37
N GLU A 48 1.00 9.15 -17.24
CA GLU A 48 1.91 10.04 -17.97
C GLU A 48 2.83 10.81 -17.01
N ARG A 49 4.08 11.03 -17.44
CA ARG A 49 5.06 11.80 -16.67
C ARG A 49 4.60 13.25 -16.42
N SER A 50 3.96 13.87 -17.42
CA SER A 50 3.47 15.25 -17.36
C SER A 50 2.47 15.49 -16.22
N ASP A 51 1.63 14.49 -15.93
CA ASP A 51 0.61 14.60 -14.88
C ASP A 51 1.22 14.71 -13.49
N ILE A 52 2.40 14.13 -13.26
CA ILE A 52 3.12 14.25 -11.99
C ILE A 52 3.42 15.73 -11.69
N THR A 53 3.95 16.43 -12.69
CA THR A 53 4.28 17.85 -12.58
C THR A 53 3.01 18.69 -12.39
N GLN A 54 1.94 18.37 -13.12
CA GLN A 54 0.66 19.05 -12.96
C GLN A 54 0.07 18.84 -11.55
N ASN A 55 0.13 17.62 -11.02
CA ASN A 55 -0.36 17.30 -9.68
C ASN A 55 0.44 18.02 -8.60
N ALA A 56 1.76 18.18 -8.75
CA ALA A 56 2.58 18.97 -7.85
C ALA A 56 2.14 20.46 -7.85
N ILE A 57 1.88 21.02 -9.04
CA ILE A 57 1.36 22.40 -9.19
C ILE A 57 0.00 22.57 -8.53
N LEU A 58 -0.93 21.65 -8.79
CA LEU A 58 -2.27 21.67 -8.19
C LEU A 58 -2.23 21.50 -6.66
N SER A 59 -1.18 20.87 -6.14
CA SER A 59 -0.94 20.69 -4.70
C SER A 59 -0.25 21.91 -4.06
N GLY A 60 -0.04 23.00 -4.81
CA GLY A 60 0.51 24.27 -4.33
C GLY A 60 2.02 24.43 -4.44
N PHE A 61 2.73 23.48 -5.05
CA PHE A 61 4.17 23.57 -5.29
C PHE A 61 4.42 24.21 -6.65
N SER A 62 5.26 25.24 -6.73
CA SER A 62 5.52 25.96 -7.99
C SER A 62 7.00 26.07 -8.35
N LYS A 63 7.89 25.65 -7.43
CA LYS A 63 9.34 25.68 -7.62
C LYS A 63 9.94 24.42 -7.01
N TRP A 64 10.72 23.70 -7.80
CA TRP A 64 11.53 22.57 -7.37
C TRP A 64 12.72 22.41 -8.32
N THR A 65 13.71 21.65 -7.88
CA THR A 65 14.79 21.15 -8.73
C THR A 65 14.45 19.72 -9.13
N GLU A 66 14.42 19.43 -10.44
CA GLU A 66 14.26 18.05 -10.89
C GLU A 66 15.53 17.24 -10.64
N ILE A 67 15.37 16.08 -10.01
CA ILE A 67 16.45 15.14 -9.71
C ILE A 67 16.18 13.85 -10.48
N SER A 68 17.18 13.39 -11.22
CA SER A 68 17.12 12.13 -12.00
C SER A 68 17.85 10.96 -11.33
N ASP A 69 18.35 11.14 -10.10
CA ASP A 69 18.99 10.08 -9.33
C ASP A 69 17.95 9.02 -8.92
N GLN A 70 17.93 7.92 -9.66
CA GLN A 70 17.02 6.80 -9.41
C GLN A 70 17.25 6.15 -8.04
N GLN A 71 18.47 6.14 -7.51
CA GLN A 71 18.74 5.51 -6.21
C GLN A 71 18.11 6.30 -5.07
N ILE A 72 18.14 7.63 -5.13
CA ILE A 72 17.43 8.48 -4.16
C ILE A 72 15.92 8.23 -4.27
N ILE A 73 15.37 8.26 -5.49
CA ILE A 73 13.93 8.15 -5.71
C ILE A 73 13.41 6.77 -5.27
N MET A 74 14.14 5.69 -5.58
CA MET A 74 13.77 4.35 -5.14
C MET A 74 13.80 4.19 -3.63
N ARG A 75 14.77 4.81 -2.94
CA ARG A 75 14.80 4.82 -1.46
C ARG A 75 13.59 5.54 -0.87
N LEU A 76 13.18 6.66 -1.47
CA LEU A 76 11.98 7.39 -1.04
C LEU A 76 10.70 6.58 -1.29
N TYR A 77 10.58 5.97 -2.48
CA TYR A 77 9.48 5.05 -2.79
C TYR A 77 9.40 3.90 -1.78
N GLN A 78 10.53 3.23 -1.50
CA GLN A 78 10.59 2.15 -0.51
C GLN A 78 10.19 2.62 0.90
N SER A 79 10.61 3.82 1.32
CA SER A 79 10.19 4.41 2.59
C SER A 79 8.67 4.57 2.68
N ILE A 80 8.03 5.06 1.60
CA ILE A 80 6.57 5.17 1.50
C ILE A 80 5.92 3.78 1.57
N ARG A 81 6.40 2.83 0.75
CA ARG A 81 5.85 1.47 0.70
C ARG A 81 5.98 0.74 2.03
N ASN A 82 7.09 0.89 2.73
CA ASN A 82 7.29 0.28 4.05
C ASN A 82 6.32 0.84 5.09
N LYS A 83 6.08 2.16 5.08
CA LYS A 83 5.07 2.78 5.94
C LYS A 83 3.66 2.27 5.61
N GLN A 84 3.31 2.17 4.33
CA GLN A 84 2.03 1.62 3.88
C GLN A 84 1.87 0.15 4.28
N LYS A 85 2.85 -0.71 4.00
CA LYS A 85 2.85 -2.14 4.40
C LYS A 85 2.63 -2.29 5.91
N LYS A 86 3.29 -1.45 6.72
CA LYS A 86 3.08 -1.44 8.18
C LYS A 86 1.66 -1.03 8.56
N GLN A 87 1.14 0.06 7.98
CA GLN A 87 -0.23 0.52 8.23
C GLN A 87 -1.27 -0.53 7.82
N ASP A 88 -1.11 -1.13 6.65
CA ASP A 88 -1.99 -2.18 6.11
C ASP A 88 -1.98 -3.43 6.99
N TRP A 89 -0.84 -3.75 7.61
CA TRP A 89 -0.69 -4.86 8.55
C TRP A 89 -1.34 -4.57 9.90
N GLU A 90 -1.16 -3.36 10.45
CA GLU A 90 -1.62 -2.99 11.79
C GLU A 90 -3.10 -2.61 11.84
N ASN A 91 -3.68 -2.16 10.71
CA ASN A 91 -5.05 -1.64 10.67
C ASN A 91 -6.12 -2.75 10.72
N ARG A 92 -6.56 -3.09 11.93
CA ARG A 92 -7.65 -4.04 12.17
C ARG A 92 -9.01 -3.33 12.15
N THR A 93 -9.90 -3.77 11.27
CA THR A 93 -11.23 -3.16 11.13
C THR A 93 -12.33 -4.19 11.29
N ARG A 94 -13.28 -3.92 12.20
CA ARG A 94 -14.53 -4.68 12.27
C ARG A 94 -15.46 -4.26 11.15
N LEU A 95 -15.85 -5.19 10.29
CA LEU A 95 -16.83 -4.91 9.24
C LEU A 95 -18.22 -4.68 9.83
N SER A 96 -19.09 -4.04 9.05
CA SER A 96 -20.49 -3.83 9.43
C SER A 96 -21.13 -5.14 9.88
N ILE A 97 -21.96 -5.10 10.92
CA ILE A 97 -22.71 -6.29 11.38
C ILE A 97 -23.54 -6.89 10.23
N ARG A 98 -24.03 -6.06 9.29
CA ARG A 98 -24.77 -6.53 8.11
C ARG A 98 -23.96 -7.48 7.22
N THR A 99 -22.62 -7.40 7.26
CA THR A 99 -21.73 -8.23 6.47
C THR A 99 -21.87 -9.72 6.82
N ILE A 100 -22.17 -10.09 8.08
CA ILE A 100 -22.33 -11.50 8.48
C ILE A 100 -23.52 -12.18 7.79
N PHE A 101 -24.52 -11.41 7.39
CA PHE A 101 -25.73 -11.91 6.75
C PHE A 101 -25.64 -11.95 5.22
N LYS A 102 -24.51 -11.48 4.65
CA LYS A 102 -24.26 -11.49 3.21
C LYS A 102 -23.39 -12.68 2.82
N SER A 103 -23.60 -13.22 1.63
CA SER A 103 -22.66 -14.17 1.03
C SER A 103 -21.28 -13.50 0.83
N PRO A 104 -20.16 -14.22 1.04
CA PRO A 104 -20.07 -15.62 1.45
C PRO A 104 -20.18 -15.86 2.98
N TRP A 105 -20.30 -14.81 3.80
CA TRP A 105 -20.17 -14.88 5.25
C TRP A 105 -21.34 -15.54 5.98
N ASN A 106 -22.54 -15.55 5.41
CA ASN A 106 -23.67 -16.29 5.97
C ASN A 106 -23.53 -17.82 5.82
N GLU A 107 -22.70 -18.28 4.87
CA GLU A 107 -22.57 -19.69 4.50
C GLU A 107 -21.31 -20.37 5.05
N VAL A 108 -20.24 -19.61 5.29
CA VAL A 108 -18.96 -20.18 5.71
C VAL A 108 -18.86 -20.32 7.24
N SER A 109 -18.14 -21.32 7.72
CA SER A 109 -17.88 -21.55 9.14
C SER A 109 -17.04 -20.41 9.76
N SER A 110 -17.11 -20.22 11.07
CA SER A 110 -16.14 -19.35 11.76
C SER A 110 -14.71 -19.84 11.50
N GLY A 111 -13.77 -18.90 11.38
CA GLY A 111 -12.39 -19.21 11.01
C GLY A 111 -11.68 -18.01 10.40
N LEU A 112 -10.39 -18.19 10.11
CA LEU A 112 -9.55 -17.21 9.43
C LEU A 112 -9.48 -17.54 7.94
N TYR A 113 -9.73 -16.54 7.10
CA TYR A 113 -9.78 -16.66 5.66
C TYR A 113 -8.76 -15.74 5.02
N ILE A 114 -8.09 -16.22 3.97
CA ILE A 114 -7.27 -15.38 3.11
C ILE A 114 -8.06 -15.15 1.82
N ILE A 115 -8.36 -13.90 1.54
CA ILE A 115 -9.05 -13.48 0.31
C ILE A 115 -8.07 -12.74 -0.57
N LYS A 116 -8.05 -13.10 -1.85
CA LYS A 116 -7.37 -12.35 -2.90
C LYS A 116 -8.39 -11.43 -3.58
N SER A 117 -7.97 -10.23 -3.92
CA SER A 117 -8.80 -9.30 -4.72
C SER A 117 -8.95 -9.71 -6.18
N ARG A 118 -8.02 -10.51 -6.72
CA ARG A 118 -8.00 -11.04 -8.09
C ARG A 118 -7.04 -12.22 -8.21
N ASP A 119 -7.05 -12.89 -9.36
CA ASP A 119 -6.23 -14.07 -9.63
C ASP A 119 -4.87 -13.81 -10.28
N ILE A 120 -4.61 -12.57 -10.65
CA ILE A 120 -3.35 -12.15 -11.26
C ILE A 120 -2.60 -11.20 -10.33
N TYR A 121 -1.27 -11.28 -10.35
CA TYR A 121 -0.41 -10.36 -9.65
C TYR A 121 -0.21 -9.05 -10.45
N PRO A 122 0.03 -7.91 -9.78
CA PRO A 122 -0.02 -7.69 -8.33
C PRO A 122 -1.45 -7.82 -7.76
N LEU A 123 -1.64 -8.08 -6.48
CA LEU A 123 -2.98 -8.19 -5.87
C LEU A 123 -3.02 -7.66 -4.45
N HIS A 124 -4.21 -7.25 -3.99
CA HIS A 124 -4.48 -7.15 -2.55
C HIS A 124 -4.82 -8.50 -1.97
N ALA A 125 -4.19 -8.84 -0.86
CA ALA A 125 -4.53 -9.97 0.00
C ALA A 125 -5.14 -9.44 1.31
N SER A 126 -6.13 -10.15 1.85
CA SER A 126 -6.81 -9.80 3.09
C SER A 126 -6.97 -11.01 3.98
N ALA A 127 -6.51 -10.90 5.22
CA ALA A 127 -6.79 -11.86 6.28
C ALA A 127 -8.07 -11.45 7.00
N ILE A 128 -9.09 -12.30 6.94
CA ILE A 128 -10.42 -12.03 7.48
C ILE A 128 -10.77 -13.06 8.54
N LEU A 129 -10.93 -12.61 9.78
CA LEU A 129 -11.38 -13.45 10.89
C LEU A 129 -12.90 -13.38 11.02
N LYS A 130 -13.55 -14.49 10.67
CA LYS A 130 -14.98 -14.68 10.90
C LYS A 130 -15.22 -15.31 12.27
N LYS A 131 -16.02 -14.63 13.08
CA LYS A 131 -16.63 -15.15 14.31
C LYS A 131 -18.12 -15.37 14.09
N LYS A 132 -18.81 -15.94 15.10
CA LYS A 132 -20.24 -16.29 15.01
C LYS A 132 -21.13 -15.13 14.55
N PHE A 133 -20.85 -13.91 15.01
CA PHE A 133 -21.68 -12.72 14.76
C PHE A 133 -20.92 -11.56 14.11
N PHE A 134 -19.62 -11.73 13.83
CA PHE A 134 -18.76 -10.63 13.39
C PHE A 134 -17.76 -11.10 12.36
N VAL A 135 -17.39 -10.18 11.47
CA VAL A 135 -16.32 -10.37 10.50
C VAL A 135 -15.31 -9.25 10.72
N TRP A 136 -14.05 -9.62 10.88
CA TRP A 136 -12.93 -8.71 11.11
C TRP A 136 -11.98 -8.79 9.93
N LEU A 137 -11.63 -7.63 9.37
CA LEU A 137 -10.45 -7.50 8.53
C LEU A 137 -9.26 -7.33 9.48
N GLU A 138 -8.44 -8.36 9.62
CA GLU A 138 -7.33 -8.38 10.57
C GLU A 138 -6.06 -7.80 9.95
N HIS A 139 -5.71 -8.23 8.74
CA HIS A 139 -4.51 -7.79 8.04
C HIS A 139 -4.77 -7.62 6.56
N THR A 140 -4.06 -6.69 5.95
CA THR A 140 -4.02 -6.53 4.49
C THR A 140 -2.59 -6.42 4.00
N ALA A 141 -2.39 -6.78 2.73
CA ALA A 141 -1.13 -6.59 2.04
C ALA A 141 -1.36 -6.39 0.55
N VAL A 142 -0.41 -5.73 -0.10
CA VAL A 142 -0.24 -5.75 -1.55
C VAL A 142 0.88 -6.72 -1.86
N CYS A 143 0.59 -7.73 -2.68
CA CYS A 143 1.53 -8.77 -3.11
C CYS A 143 1.80 -8.60 -4.61
N GLU A 144 3.04 -8.34 -5.00
CA GLU A 144 3.51 -8.24 -6.37
C GLU A 144 3.81 -9.61 -6.98
N THR A 145 4.07 -10.61 -6.15
CA THR A 145 4.38 -11.97 -6.59
C THR A 145 3.71 -13.04 -5.73
N GLU A 146 3.81 -14.28 -6.16
CA GLU A 146 3.32 -15.43 -5.42
C GLU A 146 4.10 -15.65 -4.12
N GLU A 147 5.40 -15.41 -4.12
CA GLU A 147 6.25 -15.50 -2.94
C GLU A 147 5.80 -14.50 -1.87
N GLU A 148 5.51 -13.25 -2.24
CA GLU A 148 5.01 -12.25 -1.29
C GLU A 148 3.64 -12.63 -0.70
N LEU A 149 2.78 -13.32 -1.45
CA LEU A 149 1.52 -13.84 -0.93
C LEU A 149 1.76 -14.96 0.09
N HIS A 150 2.71 -15.86 -0.18
CA HIS A 150 3.09 -16.93 0.75
C HIS A 150 3.68 -16.37 2.04
N GLU A 151 4.54 -15.34 1.95
CA GLU A 151 5.07 -14.63 3.12
C GLU A 151 3.95 -14.02 3.96
N PHE A 152 3.01 -13.31 3.33
CA PHE A 152 1.83 -12.77 4.02
C PHE A 152 1.03 -13.88 4.73
N MET A 153 0.77 -15.00 4.05
CA MET A 153 0.05 -16.14 4.63
C MET A 153 0.80 -16.73 5.83
N ASN A 154 2.12 -16.88 5.74
CA ASN A 154 2.92 -17.43 6.85
C ASN A 154 2.94 -16.48 8.05
N GLN A 155 3.12 -15.18 7.82
CA GLN A 155 3.08 -14.17 8.88
C GLN A 155 1.72 -14.17 9.59
N VAL A 156 0.62 -14.32 8.85
CA VAL A 156 -0.74 -14.41 9.41
C VAL A 156 -0.91 -15.69 10.24
N LYS A 157 -0.36 -16.83 9.81
CA LYS A 157 -0.41 -18.09 10.60
C LYS A 157 0.34 -17.95 11.92
N GLU A 158 1.53 -17.35 11.88
CA GLU A 158 2.38 -17.13 13.04
C GLU A 158 1.71 -16.22 14.07
N GLU A 159 1.18 -15.07 13.63
CA GLU A 159 0.51 -14.08 14.49
C GLU A 159 -0.72 -14.65 15.21
N HIS A 160 -1.53 -15.46 14.51
CA HIS A 160 -2.80 -15.98 15.06
C HIS A 160 -2.70 -17.38 15.66
N GLN A 161 -1.51 -18.00 15.65
CA GLN A 161 -1.24 -19.35 16.18
C GLN A 161 -2.22 -20.42 15.65
N ILE A 162 -2.60 -20.34 14.38
CA ILE A 162 -3.61 -21.23 13.79
C ILE A 162 -2.94 -22.37 13.03
N GLU A 163 -3.13 -23.61 13.51
CA GLU A 163 -3.04 -24.80 12.67
C GLU A 163 -4.25 -24.84 11.71
N LEU A 164 -4.01 -24.44 10.45
CA LEU A 164 -4.73 -24.86 9.25
C LEU A 164 -6.27 -24.92 9.27
N PHE A 165 -6.91 -23.81 8.88
CA PHE A 165 -8.06 -23.84 7.94
C PHE A 165 -7.99 -22.64 6.99
N MET A 166 -6.87 -22.46 6.30
CA MET A 166 -6.80 -21.48 5.20
C MET A 166 -7.62 -21.99 4.02
N LYS A 167 -8.85 -21.49 3.89
CA LYS A 167 -9.64 -21.64 2.66
C LYS A 167 -9.37 -20.42 1.78
N ILE A 168 -8.63 -20.62 0.70
CA ILE A 168 -8.47 -19.61 -0.36
C ILE A 168 -9.80 -19.53 -1.09
N LYS A 169 -10.41 -18.34 -1.13
CA LYS A 169 -11.57 -18.06 -1.97
C LYS A 169 -11.23 -17.00 -2.99
N HIS A 170 -11.68 -17.24 -4.22
CA HIS A 170 -11.70 -16.31 -5.34
C HIS A 170 -12.90 -15.36 -5.21
#